data_AF-A0A8H8QPA9-F1
#
_entry.id   AF-A0A8H8QPA9-F1
#
_cell.length_a   1.000
_cell.length_b   1.000
_cell.length_c   1.000
_cell.angle_alpha   90.00
_cell.angle_beta   90.00
_cell.angle_gamma   90.00
#
_symmetry.space_group_name_H-M   'P 1'
#
loop_
_entity.id
_entity.type
_entity.pdbx_description
1 polymer ?
#
loop_
_entity_poly.entity_id
_entity_poly.type
_entity_poly.pdbx_seq_one_letter_code
_entity_poly.pdbx_strand_id
1 'polypeptide(L)'
;MSAAQPPKTRRVAIIGAGPAGLSATHQLLSLSSPCASRAFDVTLFDRRQNHSGVWGYDPESGPCVVRYDPSGRAYPLWSGSLEHGSQGGRFRPPGAMAQVETYIDSFASSVLEGREVNVRLNTAVSDVRRVAHERMEGKIGWGSMWSVKSIDIESGKETVEAFENVVVASGRCRKKVLVVGNSSSGSDIARELAGYVLRTLPEGEAATQSYIERCSAGKKGKESRRVLHSYEHLDKPPPLDYDPREEESPDWAKRITVVPRIESIDEERRVVFKEDKAERREDGIEVIIFATGYSYDFPYLPQDQPPFDKKPLIPLPPNASEKSGEEGGDYIPPSRTAPFLTNLDDWSLFYGPDPSICVLGAPIRIVPMPLTHVQSRIVAACWAGEVAPWRGSTGLPRLDPTVPSTDAKKWSSVVGKGEEGGNKTSDLGFPSDSAYQDALFSLLPQHLREKGEDEMVKVPEATEEVEARVEARGEAGGKEIGQSLRPVVAEDEGWSRMADFRNERRADTKRLRRLLLGY
;
A
#
# COMPACT_ATOMS: atom_id res chain seq x y z
N MET A 1 36.22 -44.73 46.07
CA MET A 1 36.05 -43.90 44.85
C MET A 1 34.66 -44.20 44.31
N SER A 2 33.75 -43.23 44.29
CA SER A 2 32.42 -43.46 43.68
C SER A 2 32.60 -43.46 42.17
N ALA A 3 32.16 -44.51 41.49
CA ALA A 3 32.07 -44.50 40.03
C ALA A 3 31.07 -43.42 39.64
N ALA A 4 31.52 -42.37 38.96
CA ALA A 4 30.61 -41.36 38.43
C ALA A 4 29.68 -42.05 37.43
N GLN A 5 28.36 -41.95 37.63
CA GLN A 5 27.41 -42.42 36.63
C GLN A 5 27.72 -41.73 35.30
N PRO A 6 27.67 -42.47 34.16
CA PRO A 6 27.90 -41.86 32.86
C PRO A 6 26.91 -40.70 32.67
N PRO A 7 27.34 -39.57 32.08
CA PRO A 7 26.47 -38.40 31.94
C PRO A 7 25.24 -38.77 31.13
N LYS A 8 24.06 -38.67 31.75
CA LYS A 8 22.77 -38.96 31.11
C LYS A 8 22.60 -38.10 29.85
N THR A 9 22.34 -38.74 28.72
CA THR A 9 22.00 -38.09 27.45
C THR A 9 20.80 -37.17 27.62
N ARG A 10 20.94 -35.90 27.22
CA ARG A 10 19.91 -34.88 27.40
C ARG A 10 19.03 -34.73 26.15
N ARG A 11 17.71 -34.71 26.30
CA ARG A 11 16.79 -34.47 25.16
C ARG A 11 16.69 -32.99 24.82
N VAL A 12 16.93 -32.62 23.57
CA VAL A 12 16.88 -31.26 23.03
C VAL A 12 15.87 -31.19 21.88
N ALA A 13 14.89 -30.29 21.99
CA ALA A 13 14.06 -29.89 20.85
C ALA A 13 14.68 -28.67 20.16
N ILE A 14 14.74 -28.67 18.83
CA ILE A 14 15.15 -27.53 18.00
C ILE A 14 13.99 -27.18 17.09
N ILE A 15 13.53 -25.93 17.12
CA ILE A 15 12.30 -25.48 16.45
C ILE A 15 12.65 -24.56 15.29
N GLY A 16 12.60 -25.08 14.07
CA GLY A 16 13.10 -24.48 12.84
C GLY A 16 14.37 -25.19 12.38
N ALA A 17 14.35 -25.73 11.16
CA ALA A 17 15.44 -26.45 10.51
C ALA A 17 16.18 -25.62 9.45
N GLY A 18 15.98 -24.30 9.43
CA GLY A 18 16.84 -23.38 8.66
C GLY A 18 18.27 -23.28 9.24
N PRO A 19 19.12 -22.37 8.72
CA PRO A 19 20.56 -22.34 9.04
C PRO A 19 20.89 -22.27 10.53
N ALA A 20 20.11 -21.54 11.33
CA ALA A 20 20.31 -21.47 12.77
C ALA A 20 20.01 -22.81 13.47
N GLY A 21 18.98 -23.53 13.04
CA GLY A 21 18.61 -24.85 13.55
C GLY A 21 19.61 -25.93 13.14
N LEU A 22 20.06 -25.92 11.88
CA LEU A 22 21.13 -26.80 11.41
C LEU A 22 22.46 -26.53 12.12
N SER A 23 22.81 -25.26 12.34
CA SER A 23 24.03 -24.89 13.08
C SER A 23 23.96 -25.34 14.54
N ALA A 24 22.82 -25.16 15.21
CA ALA A 24 22.60 -25.67 16.56
C ALA A 24 22.68 -27.20 16.61
N THR A 25 22.06 -27.88 15.63
CA THR A 25 22.13 -29.34 15.47
C THR A 25 23.59 -29.80 15.32
N HIS A 26 24.35 -29.19 14.42
CA HIS A 26 25.77 -29.48 14.20
C HIS A 26 26.60 -29.36 15.48
N GLN A 27 26.43 -28.26 16.25
CA GLN A 27 27.22 -28.04 17.47
C GLN A 27 26.77 -28.91 18.66
N LEU A 28 25.51 -29.30 18.74
CA LEU A 28 25.06 -30.27 19.75
C LEU A 28 25.57 -31.69 19.43
N LEU A 29 25.67 -32.05 18.14
CA LEU A 29 26.23 -33.32 17.70
C LEU A 29 27.77 -33.36 17.84
N SER A 30 28.48 -32.26 17.59
CA SER A 30 29.96 -32.20 17.70
C SER A 30 30.47 -32.43 19.13
N LEU A 31 29.63 -32.19 20.13
CA LEU A 31 29.91 -32.51 21.55
C LEU A 31 29.77 -34.01 21.90
N SER A 32 29.37 -34.86 20.95
CA SER A 32 29.39 -36.32 21.10
C SER A 32 30.67 -36.90 20.49
N SER A 33 31.55 -37.43 21.34
CA SER A 33 32.83 -38.05 20.92
C SER A 33 32.66 -39.52 20.53
N PRO A 34 33.41 -40.05 19.54
CA PRO A 34 33.40 -41.48 19.19
C PRO A 34 33.71 -42.44 20.34
N CYS A 35 34.36 -41.97 21.41
CA CYS A 35 34.70 -42.76 22.59
C CYS A 35 33.87 -42.42 23.84
N ALA A 36 32.80 -41.62 23.72
CA ALA A 36 31.96 -41.21 24.84
C ALA A 36 30.47 -41.47 24.56
N SER A 37 29.67 -41.64 25.62
CA SER A 37 28.22 -41.70 25.52
C SER A 37 27.66 -40.41 24.93
N ARG A 38 26.72 -40.54 23.98
CA ARG A 38 26.01 -39.44 23.31
C ARG A 38 25.55 -38.36 24.29
N ALA A 39 25.97 -37.11 24.09
CA ALA A 39 25.67 -36.02 25.02
C ALA A 39 24.21 -35.53 24.89
N PHE A 40 23.69 -35.46 23.66
CA PHE A 40 22.38 -34.89 23.35
C PHE A 40 21.56 -35.77 22.39
N ASP A 41 20.34 -36.13 22.79
CA ASP A 41 19.28 -36.64 21.91
C ASP A 41 18.60 -35.42 21.26
N VAL A 42 18.65 -35.32 19.93
CA VAL A 42 18.23 -34.10 19.20
C VAL A 42 17.01 -34.42 18.33
N THR A 43 15.92 -33.70 18.58
CA THR A 43 14.75 -33.66 17.70
C THR A 43 14.66 -32.29 17.03
N LEU A 44 14.71 -32.27 15.70
CA LEU A 44 14.69 -31.07 14.88
C LEU A 44 13.33 -30.95 14.18
N PHE A 45 12.54 -29.96 14.54
CA PHE A 45 11.22 -29.70 13.97
C PHE A 45 11.29 -28.60 12.91
N ASP A 46 10.59 -28.72 11.79
CA ASP A 46 10.24 -27.57 10.95
C ASP A 46 8.84 -27.74 10.35
N ARG A 47 8.11 -26.63 10.22
CA ARG A 47 6.81 -26.58 9.55
C ARG A 47 6.89 -26.71 8.03
N ARG A 48 8.08 -26.58 7.45
CA ARG A 48 8.35 -26.76 6.01
C ARG A 48 8.83 -28.18 5.70
N GLN A 49 8.82 -28.50 4.41
CA GLN A 49 9.28 -29.78 3.88
C GLN A 49 10.79 -29.79 3.54
N ASN A 50 11.54 -28.73 3.87
CA ASN A 50 12.97 -28.58 3.57
C ASN A 50 13.73 -27.83 4.69
N HIS A 51 15.07 -27.87 4.63
CA HIS A 51 15.99 -27.42 5.70
C HIS A 51 16.55 -26.00 5.49
N SER A 52 15.92 -25.21 4.64
CA SER A 52 16.55 -24.01 4.07
C SER A 52 16.15 -22.70 4.75
N GLY A 53 15.09 -22.69 5.58
CA GLY A 53 14.64 -21.50 6.31
C GLY A 53 14.35 -20.32 5.37
N VAL A 54 14.55 -19.07 5.79
CA VAL A 54 14.29 -17.89 4.92
C VAL A 54 15.15 -17.84 3.64
N TRP A 55 16.20 -18.65 3.54
CA TRP A 55 17.06 -18.79 2.37
C TRP A 55 16.60 -19.88 1.42
N GLY A 56 15.79 -20.82 1.93
CA GLY A 56 14.89 -21.56 1.08
C GLY A 56 14.12 -20.56 0.25
N TYR A 57 14.07 -20.77 -1.06
CA TYR A 57 13.23 -19.97 -1.95
C TYR A 57 11.76 -20.30 -1.63
N ASP A 58 11.30 -19.71 -0.53
CA ASP A 58 9.92 -19.71 -0.13
C ASP A 58 9.24 -18.67 -1.01
N PRO A 59 8.29 -19.10 -1.86
CA PRO A 59 7.54 -18.16 -2.65
C PRO A 59 6.70 -17.18 -1.82
N GLU A 60 6.73 -17.20 -0.47
CA GLU A 60 5.88 -16.42 0.45
C GLU A 60 6.59 -15.81 1.70
N SER A 61 7.18 -14.60 1.56
CA SER A 61 8.28 -14.08 2.40
C SER A 61 8.08 -13.37 3.78
N GLY A 62 7.34 -12.25 3.99
CA GLY A 62 7.15 -11.71 5.39
C GLY A 62 6.84 -10.22 5.67
N PRO A 63 6.82 -9.81 6.98
CA PRO A 63 6.55 -8.44 7.49
C PRO A 63 7.46 -7.26 7.12
N CYS A 64 6.87 -6.07 6.92
CA CYS A 64 7.51 -4.75 7.00
C CYS A 64 6.96 -3.94 8.20
N VAL A 65 7.76 -3.05 8.79
CA VAL A 65 7.37 -2.15 9.90
C VAL A 65 7.79 -0.72 9.56
N VAL A 66 6.86 0.24 9.59
CA VAL A 66 7.17 1.66 9.33
C VAL A 66 7.37 2.40 10.66
N ARG A 67 8.43 3.21 10.77
CA ARG A 67 8.62 4.18 11.86
C ARG A 67 8.68 5.59 11.29
N TYR A 68 8.21 6.56 12.05
CA TYR A 68 8.26 7.98 11.68
C TYR A 68 9.27 8.69 12.56
N ASP A 69 10.05 9.60 11.97
CA ASP A 69 10.95 10.48 12.74
C ASP A 69 10.21 11.74 13.25
N PRO A 70 10.85 12.60 14.08
CA PRO A 70 10.22 13.81 14.60
C PRO A 70 9.84 14.86 13.54
N SER A 71 10.26 14.71 12.29
CA SER A 71 9.83 15.55 11.15
C SER A 71 8.63 14.96 10.39
N GLY A 72 8.11 13.81 10.83
CA GLY A 72 7.04 13.07 10.17
C GLY A 72 7.51 12.19 9.01
N ARG A 73 8.83 12.04 8.79
CA ARG A 73 9.35 11.24 7.68
C ARG A 73 9.25 9.76 7.98
N ALA A 74 8.60 9.02 7.09
CA ALA A 74 8.44 7.57 7.18
C ALA A 74 9.70 6.80 6.77
N TYR A 75 10.11 5.85 7.60
CA TYR A 75 11.19 4.90 7.37
C TYR A 75 10.61 3.47 7.36
N PRO A 76 10.51 2.81 6.19
CA PRO A 76 10.16 1.41 6.12
C PRO A 76 11.36 0.57 6.59
N LEU A 77 11.18 -0.14 7.69
CA LEU A 77 12.17 -1.01 8.32
C LEU A 77 11.68 -2.45 8.22
N TRP A 78 12.29 -3.22 7.32
CA TRP A 78 12.24 -4.67 7.40
C TRP A 78 13.17 -5.14 8.52
N SER A 79 12.82 -6.23 9.21
CA SER A 79 13.73 -6.86 10.17
C SER A 79 14.80 -7.68 9.44
N GLY A 80 15.72 -7.00 8.77
CA GLY A 80 16.84 -7.58 8.02
C GLY A 80 17.53 -6.55 7.12
N SER A 81 18.86 -6.52 7.13
CA SER A 81 19.67 -5.57 6.35
C SER A 81 20.37 -6.26 5.18
N LEU A 82 19.90 -5.97 3.95
CA LEU A 82 20.66 -5.78 2.69
C LEU A 82 19.83 -6.16 1.46
N GLU A 83 19.62 -5.18 0.58
CA GLU A 83 19.19 -5.37 -0.80
C GLU A 83 20.33 -5.98 -1.64
N HIS A 84 20.01 -6.57 -2.79
CA HIS A 84 21.01 -7.01 -3.77
C HIS A 84 21.58 -5.84 -4.61
N GLY A 85 22.45 -5.03 -4.00
CA GLY A 85 23.55 -4.32 -4.68
C GLY A 85 23.49 -2.80 -4.75
N SER A 86 24.63 -2.13 -4.51
CA SER A 86 24.77 -0.67 -4.47
C SER A 86 25.63 -0.08 -5.60
N GLN A 87 25.16 1.02 -6.20
CA GLN A 87 25.88 2.17 -6.79
C GLN A 87 27.01 2.00 -7.85
N GLY A 88 27.67 0.84 -8.01
CA GLY A 88 28.92 0.74 -8.79
C GLY A 88 28.82 0.25 -10.24
N GLY A 89 27.81 -0.58 -10.57
CA GLY A 89 27.57 -1.10 -11.92
C GLY A 89 28.35 -2.38 -12.33
N ARG A 90 27.63 -3.24 -13.07
CA ARG A 90 28.02 -4.49 -13.76
C ARG A 90 28.27 -5.78 -12.95
N PHE A 91 27.94 -6.87 -13.67
CA PHE A 91 27.86 -8.30 -13.32
C PHE A 91 26.76 -8.72 -12.32
N ARG A 92 25.86 -9.61 -12.77
CA ARG A 92 24.90 -10.34 -11.94
C ARG A 92 25.14 -11.86 -12.11
N PRO A 93 25.90 -12.50 -11.19
CA PRO A 93 25.92 -13.97 -11.08
C PRO A 93 24.54 -14.50 -10.66
N PRO A 94 24.30 -15.84 -10.63
CA PRO A 94 23.08 -16.39 -10.05
C PRO A 94 22.88 -15.83 -8.64
N GLY A 95 21.68 -15.28 -8.38
CA GLY A 95 21.41 -14.46 -7.19
C GLY A 95 21.81 -15.19 -5.91
N ALA A 96 22.44 -14.47 -4.98
CA ALA A 96 23.09 -15.08 -3.82
C ALA A 96 22.15 -15.95 -2.98
N MET A 97 20.83 -15.70 -2.99
CA MET A 97 19.82 -16.58 -2.40
C MET A 97 19.95 -18.04 -2.86
N ALA A 98 20.07 -18.33 -4.16
CA ALA A 98 20.16 -19.70 -4.68
C ALA A 98 21.52 -20.35 -4.38
N GLN A 99 22.59 -19.55 -4.35
CA GLN A 99 23.93 -20.02 -3.94
C GLN A 99 23.94 -20.38 -2.44
N VAL A 100 23.26 -19.57 -1.62
CA VAL A 100 23.12 -19.79 -0.18
C VAL A 100 22.15 -20.94 0.12
N GLU A 101 21.05 -21.09 -0.62
CA GLU A 101 20.15 -22.26 -0.55
C GLU A 101 20.90 -23.56 -0.83
N THR A 102 21.65 -23.62 -1.94
CA THR A 102 22.50 -24.77 -2.30
C THR A 102 23.55 -25.06 -1.23
N TYR A 103 24.16 -24.02 -0.64
CA TYR A 103 25.09 -24.17 0.48
C TYR A 103 24.41 -24.73 1.73
N ILE A 104 23.18 -24.27 2.03
CA ILE A 104 22.43 -24.71 3.22
C ILE A 104 21.94 -26.15 3.05
N ASP A 105 21.49 -26.57 1.87
CA ASP A 105 21.13 -27.97 1.61
C ASP A 105 22.37 -28.88 1.69
N SER A 106 23.51 -28.47 1.12
CA SER A 106 24.78 -29.18 1.27
C SER A 106 25.24 -29.27 2.73
N PHE A 107 25.06 -28.20 3.50
CA PHE A 107 25.32 -28.19 4.93
C PHE A 107 24.34 -29.10 5.69
N ALA A 108 23.05 -29.07 5.37
CA ALA A 108 22.03 -29.92 5.97
C ALA A 108 22.37 -31.41 5.78
N SER A 109 22.71 -31.83 4.56
CA SER A 109 23.24 -33.17 4.29
C SER A 109 24.44 -33.51 5.18
N SER A 110 25.45 -32.63 5.28
CA SER A 110 26.64 -32.87 6.13
C SER A 110 26.37 -32.98 7.64
N VAL A 111 25.25 -32.40 8.10
CA VAL A 111 24.83 -32.37 9.51
C VAL A 111 23.93 -33.57 9.86
N LEU A 112 23.04 -33.95 8.94
CA LEU A 112 21.94 -34.87 9.19
C LEU A 112 22.19 -36.29 8.63
N GLU A 113 22.85 -36.44 7.48
CA GLU A 113 23.07 -37.75 6.86
C GLU A 113 24.02 -38.60 7.70
N GLY A 114 23.66 -39.88 7.90
CA GLY A 114 24.42 -40.82 8.71
C GLY A 114 24.50 -40.48 10.21
N ARG A 115 23.69 -39.52 10.71
CA ARG A 115 23.67 -39.11 12.12
C ARG A 115 22.31 -39.39 12.74
N GLU A 116 22.29 -39.73 14.03
CA GLU A 116 21.05 -40.03 14.76
C GLU A 116 20.24 -38.76 15.15
N VAL A 117 19.76 -37.97 14.19
CA VAL A 117 18.86 -36.83 14.44
C VAL A 117 17.42 -37.23 14.16
N ASN A 118 16.50 -36.97 15.09
CA ASN A 118 15.07 -37.13 14.84
C ASN A 118 14.56 -35.88 14.10
N VAL A 119 14.69 -35.88 12.78
CA VAL A 119 14.25 -34.78 11.92
C VAL A 119 12.75 -34.94 11.60
N ARG A 120 11.99 -33.88 11.88
CA ARG A 120 10.54 -33.79 11.71
C ARG A 120 10.20 -32.55 10.89
N LEU A 121 10.38 -32.68 9.59
CA LEU A 121 9.84 -31.74 8.62
C LEU A 121 8.31 -31.85 8.59
N ASN A 122 7.65 -30.89 7.94
CA ASN A 122 6.19 -30.80 7.87
C ASN A 122 5.48 -30.86 9.24
N THR A 123 6.17 -30.46 10.31
CA THR A 123 5.73 -30.57 11.70
C THR A 123 5.85 -29.22 12.42
N ALA A 124 4.73 -28.54 12.62
CA ALA A 124 4.70 -27.27 13.34
C ALA A 124 4.69 -27.49 14.86
N VAL A 125 5.49 -26.73 15.60
CA VAL A 125 5.36 -26.65 17.07
C VAL A 125 4.33 -25.59 17.42
N SER A 126 3.33 -25.95 18.22
CA SER A 126 2.17 -25.11 18.56
C SER A 126 2.13 -24.64 20.02
N ASP A 127 2.81 -25.33 20.95
CA ASP A 127 3.00 -24.88 22.34
C ASP A 127 4.36 -25.33 22.89
N VAL A 128 4.98 -24.49 23.73
CA VAL A 128 6.22 -24.79 24.45
C VAL A 128 6.12 -24.20 25.86
N ARG A 129 6.06 -25.07 26.87
CA ARG A 129 5.87 -24.68 28.28
C ARG A 129 6.79 -25.45 29.22
N ARG A 130 7.34 -24.77 30.23
CA ARG A 130 8.15 -25.42 31.26
C ARG A 130 7.23 -26.15 32.25
N VAL A 131 7.40 -27.46 32.41
CA VAL A 131 6.55 -28.32 33.26
C VAL A 131 7.23 -28.72 34.58
N ALA A 132 8.55 -28.66 34.66
CA ALA A 132 9.30 -28.81 35.92
C ALA A 132 10.59 -27.98 35.90
N HIS A 133 11.10 -27.61 37.08
CA HIS A 133 12.42 -27.02 37.23
C HIS A 133 13.00 -27.26 38.64
N GLU A 134 14.14 -27.95 38.71
CA GLU A 134 14.93 -28.11 39.93
C GLU A 134 16.33 -27.51 39.71
N ARG A 135 16.64 -26.40 40.39
CA ARG A 135 17.87 -25.64 40.14
C ARG A 135 19.09 -26.40 40.65
N MET A 136 19.97 -26.80 39.74
CA MET A 136 21.28 -27.38 40.09
C MET A 136 22.35 -26.31 40.24
N GLU A 137 23.06 -26.30 41.36
CA GLU A 137 24.13 -25.36 41.65
C GLU A 137 25.31 -25.51 40.67
N GLY A 138 25.91 -24.39 40.25
CA GLY A 138 26.97 -24.36 39.24
C GLY A 138 26.57 -24.74 37.80
N LYS A 139 25.32 -25.15 37.54
CA LYS A 139 24.89 -25.66 36.22
C LYS A 139 23.71 -24.87 35.63
N ILE A 140 24.02 -23.88 34.79
CA ILE A 140 23.02 -23.00 34.14
C ILE A 140 22.02 -23.82 33.32
N GLY A 141 20.72 -23.62 33.58
CA GLY A 141 19.60 -24.24 32.84
C GLY A 141 19.31 -25.72 33.14
N TRP A 142 20.12 -26.38 33.98
CA TRP A 142 19.89 -27.79 34.35
C TRP A 142 18.64 -27.97 35.23
N GLY A 143 18.10 -29.20 35.22
CA GLY A 143 16.90 -29.59 35.95
C GLY A 143 15.58 -29.02 35.43
N SER A 144 15.58 -28.33 34.30
CA SER A 144 14.36 -27.90 33.60
C SER A 144 13.77 -29.03 32.74
N MET A 145 12.44 -29.16 32.75
CA MET A 145 11.70 -29.98 31.77
C MET A 145 10.70 -29.11 31.02
N TRP A 146 10.66 -29.27 29.69
CA TRP A 146 9.83 -28.53 28.76
C TRP A 146 8.89 -29.47 28.03
N SER A 147 7.59 -29.22 28.12
CA SER A 147 6.56 -29.82 27.27
C SER A 147 6.54 -29.07 25.94
N VAL A 148 6.78 -29.78 24.84
CA VAL A 148 6.66 -29.28 23.47
C VAL A 148 5.48 -29.99 22.82
N LYS A 149 4.48 -29.23 22.38
CA LYS A 149 3.36 -29.72 21.58
C LYS A 149 3.64 -29.45 20.11
N SER A 150 3.56 -30.48 19.28
CA SER A 150 3.73 -30.38 17.83
C SER A 150 2.55 -31.00 17.10
N ILE A 151 2.23 -30.48 15.92
CA ILE A 151 1.26 -31.02 14.97
C ILE A 151 1.98 -31.35 13.66
N ASP A 152 1.86 -32.60 13.22
CA ASP A 152 2.19 -32.97 11.85
C ASP A 152 1.15 -32.37 10.90
N ILE A 153 1.60 -31.59 9.92
CA ILE A 153 0.74 -30.68 9.13
C ILE A 153 -0.08 -31.44 8.08
N GLU A 154 0.38 -32.62 7.64
CA GLU A 154 -0.32 -33.45 6.65
C GLU A 154 -1.36 -34.37 7.29
N SER A 155 -1.01 -35.04 8.40
CA SER A 155 -1.90 -35.94 9.11
C SER A 155 -2.77 -35.26 10.18
N GLY A 156 -2.46 -34.01 10.53
CA GLY A 156 -3.10 -33.29 11.65
C GLY A 156 -2.78 -33.87 13.03
N LYS A 157 -1.86 -34.84 13.12
CA LYS A 157 -1.59 -35.58 14.36
C LYS A 157 -0.85 -34.71 15.36
N GLU A 158 -1.51 -34.38 16.46
CA GLU A 158 -0.88 -33.74 17.61
C GLU A 158 -0.04 -34.74 18.43
N THR A 159 1.11 -34.29 18.90
CA THR A 159 2.02 -35.04 19.79
C THR A 159 2.54 -34.09 20.87
N VAL A 160 2.68 -34.58 22.11
CA VAL A 160 3.24 -33.82 23.23
C VAL A 160 4.42 -34.61 23.80
N GLU A 161 5.58 -33.97 23.89
CA GLU A 161 6.81 -34.60 24.37
C GLU A 161 7.56 -33.73 25.38
N ALA A 162 8.32 -34.39 26.25
CA ALA A 162 9.16 -33.74 27.24
C ALA A 162 10.63 -33.68 26.79
N PHE A 163 11.22 -32.49 26.87
CA PHE A 163 12.61 -32.19 26.53
C PHE A 163 13.31 -31.47 27.70
N GLU A 164 14.60 -31.67 27.87
CA GLU A 164 15.40 -31.02 28.91
C GLU A 164 15.93 -29.64 28.47
N ASN A 165 15.98 -29.41 27.15
CA ASN A 165 16.38 -28.16 26.51
C ASN A 165 15.51 -27.89 25.28
N VAL A 166 15.30 -26.62 24.96
CA VAL A 166 14.65 -26.16 23.72
C VAL A 166 15.51 -25.08 23.07
N VAL A 167 15.67 -25.14 21.75
CA VAL A 167 16.30 -24.13 20.91
C VAL A 167 15.24 -23.60 19.92
N VAL A 168 15.11 -22.28 19.80
CA VAL A 168 14.12 -21.64 18.92
C VAL A 168 14.83 -20.96 17.75
N ALA A 169 14.48 -21.35 16.52
CA ALA A 169 15.16 -21.01 15.26
C ALA A 169 14.19 -20.84 14.07
N SER A 170 12.93 -20.46 14.33
CA SER A 170 11.77 -20.73 13.45
C SER A 170 11.51 -19.78 12.26
N GLY A 171 12.26 -18.69 12.08
CA GLY A 171 12.06 -17.73 10.96
C GLY A 171 10.70 -16.99 10.96
N ARG A 172 10.37 -16.35 9.81
CA ARG A 172 9.09 -15.63 9.53
C ARG A 172 8.72 -15.78 8.04
N CYS A 173 7.42 -15.83 7.71
CA CYS A 173 6.84 -15.92 6.35
C CYS A 173 5.63 -14.96 6.13
N ARG A 174 5.07 -14.92 4.91
CA ARG A 174 4.17 -13.85 4.38
C ARG A 174 2.87 -13.57 5.15
N LYS A 175 2.54 -12.28 5.19
CA LYS A 175 1.36 -11.71 5.85
C LYS A 175 0.03 -11.84 5.09
N LYS A 176 -1.07 -11.97 5.84
CA LYS A 176 -2.40 -11.47 5.43
C LYS A 176 -2.44 -9.95 5.60
N VAL A 177 -2.87 -9.21 4.58
CA VAL A 177 -2.80 -7.74 4.50
C VAL A 177 -4.19 -7.15 4.26
N LEU A 178 -4.55 -6.12 5.01
CA LEU A 178 -5.74 -5.30 4.79
C LEU A 178 -5.34 -3.89 4.34
N VAL A 179 -5.77 -3.48 3.15
CA VAL A 179 -5.61 -2.12 2.64
C VAL A 179 -6.88 -1.32 2.96
N VAL A 180 -6.73 -0.11 3.50
CA VAL A 180 -7.84 0.76 3.94
C VAL A 180 -7.89 2.01 3.08
N GLY A 181 -9.05 2.26 2.45
CA GLY A 181 -9.27 3.33 1.49
C GLY A 181 -9.22 2.82 0.05
N ASN A 182 -10.28 3.08 -0.72
CA ASN A 182 -10.48 2.56 -2.09
C ASN A 182 -10.35 3.62 -3.20
N SER A 183 -9.60 4.69 -2.92
CA SER A 183 -9.11 5.65 -3.92
C SER A 183 -7.76 5.19 -4.51
N SER A 184 -7.17 5.98 -5.42
CA SER A 184 -5.98 5.64 -6.22
C SER A 184 -4.91 4.83 -5.47
N SER A 185 -4.39 5.37 -4.36
CA SER A 185 -3.29 4.76 -3.61
C SER A 185 -3.64 3.39 -3.06
N GLY A 186 -4.85 3.20 -2.53
CA GLY A 186 -5.27 1.90 -2.00
C GLY A 186 -5.50 0.87 -3.09
N SER A 187 -6.12 1.27 -4.22
CA SER A 187 -6.25 0.40 -5.39
C SER A 187 -4.90 -0.02 -5.96
N ASP A 188 -3.95 0.92 -6.10
CA ASP A 188 -2.62 0.62 -6.62
C ASP A 188 -1.81 -0.30 -5.68
N ILE A 189 -1.89 -0.11 -4.36
CA ILE A 189 -1.29 -1.01 -3.37
C ILE A 189 -1.93 -2.39 -3.42
N ALA A 190 -3.27 -2.48 -3.45
CA ALA A 190 -3.98 -3.77 -3.51
C ALA A 190 -3.67 -4.54 -4.81
N ARG A 191 -3.59 -3.84 -5.95
CA ARG A 191 -3.18 -4.36 -7.27
C ARG A 191 -1.77 -4.96 -7.25
N GLU A 192 -0.79 -4.25 -6.69
CA GLU A 192 0.60 -4.73 -6.62
C GLU A 192 0.78 -5.88 -5.62
N LEU A 193 0.08 -5.83 -4.48
CA LEU A 193 0.02 -6.96 -3.53
C LEU A 193 -0.68 -8.18 -4.12
N ALA A 194 -1.65 -7.99 -5.02
CA ALA A 194 -2.30 -9.07 -5.77
C ALA A 194 -1.45 -9.61 -6.94
N GLY A 195 -0.19 -9.19 -7.06
CA GLY A 195 0.75 -9.71 -8.05
C GLY A 195 0.60 -9.12 -9.44
N TYR A 196 0.02 -7.93 -9.56
CA TYR A 196 -0.03 -7.19 -10.82
C TYR A 196 0.79 -5.90 -10.69
N VAL A 197 2.04 -5.95 -11.18
CA VAL A 197 3.03 -4.88 -11.00
C VAL A 197 3.27 -4.20 -12.34
N LEU A 198 3.09 -2.87 -12.38
CA LEU A 198 3.20 -2.05 -13.60
C LEU A 198 4.62 -1.62 -13.96
N ARG A 199 5.57 -1.82 -13.06
CA ARG A 199 6.95 -1.34 -13.17
C ARG A 199 7.87 -2.47 -12.78
N THR A 200 9.01 -2.59 -13.45
CA THR A 200 10.11 -3.43 -12.97
C THR A 200 10.47 -3.01 -11.54
N LEU A 201 10.41 -3.95 -10.61
CA LEU A 201 10.82 -3.74 -9.22
C LEU A 201 12.33 -3.40 -9.15
N PRO A 202 12.81 -2.70 -8.11
CA PRO A 202 14.24 -2.33 -7.97
C PRO A 202 15.21 -3.51 -8.10
N GLU A 203 14.79 -4.71 -7.69
CA GLU A 203 15.54 -5.96 -7.81
C GLU A 203 15.71 -6.43 -9.27
N GLY A 204 14.92 -5.89 -10.20
CA GLY A 204 15.01 -6.11 -11.65
C GLY A 204 13.96 -7.07 -12.21
N GLU A 205 14.00 -7.26 -13.53
CA GLU A 205 12.92 -7.92 -14.28
C GLU A 205 12.68 -9.36 -13.83
N ALA A 206 13.73 -10.17 -13.67
CA ALA A 206 13.61 -11.54 -13.19
C ALA A 206 12.95 -11.62 -11.80
N ALA A 207 13.27 -10.71 -10.89
CA ALA A 207 12.67 -10.67 -9.55
C ALA A 207 11.20 -10.21 -9.58
N THR A 208 10.86 -9.32 -10.52
CA THR A 208 9.50 -8.85 -10.80
C THR A 208 8.63 -9.98 -11.34
N GLN A 209 9.12 -10.68 -12.36
CA GLN A 209 8.44 -11.82 -12.96
C GLN A 209 8.25 -12.95 -11.95
N SER A 210 9.29 -13.31 -11.18
CA SER A 210 9.15 -14.27 -10.09
C SER A 210 8.17 -13.78 -9.00
N TYR A 211 8.04 -12.48 -8.73
CA TYR A 211 7.02 -11.97 -7.80
C TYR A 211 5.60 -12.17 -8.33
N ILE A 212 5.36 -11.85 -9.61
CA ILE A 212 4.07 -12.04 -10.29
C ILE A 212 3.68 -13.52 -10.32
N GLU A 213 4.63 -14.41 -10.63
CA GLU A 213 4.46 -15.86 -10.60
C GLU A 213 4.10 -16.37 -9.21
N ARG A 214 4.82 -15.95 -8.17
CA ARG A 214 4.52 -16.32 -6.77
C ARG A 214 3.12 -15.92 -6.34
N CYS A 215 2.66 -14.74 -6.74
CA CYS A 215 1.30 -14.26 -6.44
C CYS A 215 0.23 -15.00 -7.26
N SER A 216 0.59 -15.52 -8.44
CA SER A 216 -0.32 -16.25 -9.34
C SER A 216 -0.36 -17.76 -9.07
N ALA A 217 0.67 -18.32 -8.42
CA ALA A 217 0.78 -19.74 -8.05
C ALA A 217 -0.04 -20.13 -6.81
N GLY A 218 -0.62 -19.16 -6.09
CA GLY A 218 -1.50 -19.42 -4.95
C GLY A 218 -2.75 -20.22 -5.36
N LYS A 219 -2.99 -21.36 -4.69
CA LYS A 219 -4.13 -22.26 -4.99
C LYS A 219 -5.46 -21.51 -5.05
N LYS A 220 -6.27 -21.74 -6.10
CA LYS A 220 -7.65 -21.25 -6.20
C LYS A 220 -8.44 -21.65 -4.95
N GLY A 221 -8.95 -20.68 -4.18
CA GLY A 221 -9.69 -20.91 -2.94
C GLY A 221 -9.51 -19.79 -1.91
N LYS A 222 -10.05 -19.98 -0.70
CA LYS A 222 -9.97 -19.00 0.40
C LYS A 222 -8.52 -18.63 0.81
N GLU A 223 -7.53 -19.50 0.60
CA GLU A 223 -6.13 -19.23 0.97
C GLU A 223 -5.36 -18.32 0.00
N SER A 224 -5.89 -18.09 -1.22
CA SER A 224 -5.39 -17.09 -2.16
C SER A 224 -5.74 -15.66 -1.75
N ARG A 225 -6.78 -15.49 -0.93
CA ARG A 225 -7.37 -14.20 -0.51
C ARG A 225 -6.61 -13.52 0.63
N ARG A 226 -5.31 -13.27 0.41
CA ARG A 226 -4.42 -12.63 1.39
C ARG A 226 -4.41 -11.12 1.34
N VAL A 227 -4.94 -10.53 0.27
CA VAL A 227 -5.13 -9.08 0.13
C VAL A 227 -6.60 -8.77 0.33
N LEU A 228 -6.92 -8.12 1.44
CA LEU A 228 -8.23 -7.55 1.70
C LEU A 228 -8.19 -6.06 1.37
N HIS A 229 -9.26 -5.51 0.82
CA HIS A 229 -9.35 -4.09 0.47
C HIS A 229 -10.67 -3.50 0.97
N SER A 230 -10.58 -2.59 1.93
CA SER A 230 -11.72 -1.96 2.61
C SER A 230 -12.28 -0.80 1.79
N TYR A 231 -13.58 -0.86 1.50
CA TYR A 231 -14.32 0.13 0.71
C TYR A 231 -15.25 0.95 1.60
N GLU A 232 -15.23 2.28 1.46
CA GLU A 232 -16.14 3.18 2.20
C GLU A 232 -17.61 3.02 1.76
N HIS A 233 -17.80 2.66 0.50
CA HIS A 233 -19.11 2.41 -0.09
C HIS A 233 -19.08 1.08 -0.83
N LEU A 234 -19.58 0.01 -0.20
CA LEU A 234 -19.59 -1.33 -0.80
C LEU A 234 -20.44 -1.37 -2.08
N ASP A 235 -21.62 -0.74 -2.09
CA ASP A 235 -22.54 -0.81 -3.23
C ASP A 235 -22.08 -0.04 -4.47
N LYS A 236 -20.96 0.70 -4.37
CA LYS A 236 -20.38 1.44 -5.49
C LYS A 236 -19.19 0.65 -6.08
N PRO A 237 -19.01 0.64 -7.41
CA PRO A 237 -17.79 0.10 -8.01
C PRO A 237 -16.58 0.98 -7.63
N PRO A 238 -15.36 0.44 -7.64
CA PRO A 238 -14.16 1.23 -7.40
C PRO A 238 -14.01 2.33 -8.47
N PRO A 239 -13.55 3.53 -8.08
CA PRO A 239 -13.59 4.71 -8.95
C PRO A 239 -12.59 4.62 -10.12
N LEU A 240 -11.51 3.85 -9.98
CA LEU A 240 -10.33 3.96 -10.86
C LEU A 240 -9.78 2.63 -11.39
N ASP A 241 -10.36 1.49 -11.01
CA ASP A 241 -9.81 0.17 -11.34
C ASP A 241 -10.92 -0.83 -11.73
N TYR A 242 -10.54 -2.09 -11.95
CA TYR A 242 -11.46 -3.23 -11.97
C TYR A 242 -12.10 -3.45 -10.60
N ASP A 243 -13.34 -3.94 -10.61
CA ASP A 243 -13.99 -4.39 -9.37
C ASP A 243 -13.66 -5.87 -9.14
N PRO A 244 -12.97 -6.24 -8.04
CA PRO A 244 -12.62 -7.64 -7.74
C PRO A 244 -13.80 -8.62 -7.67
N ARG A 245 -15.04 -8.10 -7.60
CA ARG A 245 -16.28 -8.87 -7.46
C ARG A 245 -16.94 -9.24 -8.80
N GLU A 246 -16.55 -8.58 -9.90
CA GLU A 246 -17.08 -8.83 -11.23
C GLU A 246 -16.40 -10.03 -11.89
N GLU A 247 -17.15 -10.89 -12.58
CA GLU A 247 -16.62 -12.11 -13.21
C GLU A 247 -15.60 -11.79 -14.32
N GLU A 248 -15.92 -10.75 -15.11
CA GLU A 248 -15.10 -10.21 -16.20
C GLU A 248 -13.82 -9.48 -15.74
N SER A 249 -13.60 -9.35 -14.42
CA SER A 249 -12.36 -8.77 -13.91
C SER A 249 -11.18 -9.73 -14.13
N PRO A 250 -9.96 -9.20 -14.39
CA PRO A 250 -8.78 -10.01 -14.63
C PRO A 250 -8.41 -10.83 -13.39
N ASP A 251 -7.73 -11.96 -13.62
CA ASP A 251 -7.42 -12.93 -12.57
C ASP A 251 -6.67 -12.33 -11.37
N TRP A 252 -5.84 -11.30 -11.57
CA TRP A 252 -5.20 -10.60 -10.45
C TRP A 252 -6.18 -9.80 -9.59
N ALA A 253 -7.17 -9.15 -10.19
CA ALA A 253 -8.15 -8.35 -9.45
C ALA A 253 -9.01 -9.29 -8.59
N LYS A 254 -9.40 -10.45 -9.13
CA LYS A 254 -10.16 -11.50 -8.43
C LYS A 254 -9.40 -12.17 -7.26
N ARG A 255 -8.08 -11.91 -7.10
CA ARG A 255 -7.31 -12.30 -5.89
C ARG A 255 -7.55 -11.35 -4.71
N ILE A 256 -8.04 -10.14 -4.94
CA ILE A 256 -8.37 -9.14 -3.91
C ILE A 256 -9.74 -9.46 -3.31
N THR A 257 -9.86 -9.39 -1.98
CA THR A 257 -11.14 -9.53 -1.27
C THR A 257 -11.65 -8.18 -0.82
N VAL A 258 -12.72 -7.70 -1.45
CA VAL A 258 -13.42 -6.49 -1.00
C VAL A 258 -14.05 -6.74 0.38
N VAL A 259 -13.86 -5.81 1.31
CA VAL A 259 -14.43 -5.82 2.66
C VAL A 259 -15.04 -4.45 3.00
N PRO A 260 -15.96 -4.37 3.98
CA PRO A 260 -16.54 -3.09 4.40
C PRO A 260 -15.49 -2.17 5.04
N ARG A 261 -15.90 -0.95 5.38
CA ARG A 261 -15.15 -0.05 6.28
C ARG A 261 -14.86 -0.75 7.63
N ILE A 262 -13.69 -0.47 8.20
CA ILE A 262 -13.35 -0.91 9.56
C ILE A 262 -14.23 -0.16 10.56
N GLU A 263 -14.68 -0.85 11.60
CA GLU A 263 -15.33 -0.28 12.78
C GLU A 263 -14.36 -0.22 13.96
N SER A 264 -13.72 -1.34 14.29
CA SER A 264 -12.80 -1.45 15.41
C SER A 264 -11.83 -2.65 15.25
N ILE A 265 -10.92 -2.79 16.21
CA ILE A 265 -10.16 -4.02 16.45
C ILE A 265 -10.57 -4.49 17.84
N ASP A 266 -10.99 -5.76 17.96
CA ASP A 266 -11.44 -6.31 19.25
C ASP A 266 -10.28 -6.78 20.15
N GLU A 267 -10.61 -7.19 21.38
CA GLU A 267 -9.64 -7.63 22.40
C GLU A 267 -8.76 -8.80 21.91
N GLU A 268 -9.33 -9.67 21.07
CA GLU A 268 -8.65 -10.80 20.44
C GLU A 268 -7.88 -10.41 19.15
N ARG A 269 -7.78 -9.11 18.85
CA ARG A 269 -7.08 -8.52 17.70
C ARG A 269 -7.66 -8.89 16.33
N ARG A 270 -8.96 -9.20 16.27
CA ARG A 270 -9.69 -9.38 15.01
C ARG A 270 -10.16 -8.01 14.52
N VAL A 271 -10.15 -7.80 13.21
CA VAL A 271 -10.73 -6.59 12.61
C VAL A 271 -12.23 -6.76 12.53
N VAL A 272 -12.98 -5.83 13.13
CA VAL A 272 -14.44 -5.75 13.04
C VAL A 272 -14.78 -4.79 11.92
N PHE A 273 -15.63 -5.21 10.99
CA PHE A 273 -16.12 -4.37 9.89
C PHE A 273 -17.54 -3.89 10.16
N LYS A 274 -17.83 -2.65 9.76
CA LYS A 274 -19.17 -2.08 9.87
C LYS A 274 -20.04 -2.55 8.71
N GLU A 275 -21.09 -3.31 9.01
CA GLU A 275 -22.15 -3.67 8.06
C GLU A 275 -23.52 -3.42 8.70
N ASP A 276 -24.53 -3.05 7.91
CA ASP A 276 -25.86 -2.68 8.42
C ASP A 276 -26.66 -3.86 9.01
N LYS A 277 -26.20 -5.11 8.86
CA LYS A 277 -27.01 -6.32 9.14
C LYS A 277 -26.27 -7.49 9.81
N ALA A 278 -24.94 -7.51 9.90
CA ALA A 278 -24.19 -8.57 10.59
C ALA A 278 -22.78 -8.08 10.97
N GLU A 279 -22.30 -8.43 12.16
CA GLU A 279 -20.89 -8.20 12.51
C GLU A 279 -19.98 -9.16 11.72
N ARG A 280 -19.30 -8.66 10.69
CA ARG A 280 -18.20 -9.39 10.07
C ARG A 280 -16.91 -9.13 10.84
N ARG A 281 -16.34 -10.20 11.39
CA ARG A 281 -15.01 -10.19 12.03
C ARG A 281 -14.02 -10.98 11.20
N GLU A 282 -12.78 -10.50 11.11
CA GLU A 282 -11.71 -11.13 10.33
C GLU A 282 -10.44 -11.28 11.16
N ASP A 283 -9.99 -12.52 11.27
CA ASP A 283 -8.83 -12.92 12.06
C ASP A 283 -7.54 -12.91 11.21
N GLY A 284 -6.40 -13.07 11.90
CA GLY A 284 -5.11 -13.30 11.26
C GLY A 284 -4.62 -12.17 10.33
N ILE A 285 -5.24 -10.98 10.35
CA ILE A 285 -4.73 -9.82 9.61
C ILE A 285 -3.44 -9.36 10.28
N GLU A 286 -2.35 -9.45 9.54
CA GLU A 286 -1.01 -9.25 10.08
C GLU A 286 -0.44 -7.86 9.80
N VAL A 287 -0.95 -7.16 8.79
CA VAL A 287 -0.67 -5.74 8.50
C VAL A 287 -1.95 -5.08 8.02
N ILE A 288 -2.17 -3.85 8.51
CA ILE A 288 -3.16 -2.92 8.00
C ILE A 288 -2.39 -1.76 7.34
N ILE A 289 -2.75 -1.42 6.10
CA ILE A 289 -2.15 -0.32 5.33
C ILE A 289 -3.21 0.78 5.19
N PHE A 290 -3.01 1.90 5.86
CA PHE A 290 -3.88 3.07 5.70
C PHE A 290 -3.49 3.84 4.44
N ALA A 291 -4.32 3.73 3.41
CA ALA A 291 -4.22 4.45 2.13
C ALA A 291 -5.39 5.45 1.99
N THR A 292 -5.77 6.09 3.10
CA THR A 292 -6.96 6.94 3.29
C THR A 292 -6.78 8.38 2.80
N GLY A 293 -5.75 8.65 2.00
CA GLY A 293 -5.43 9.99 1.49
C GLY A 293 -4.68 10.87 2.51
N TYR A 294 -4.82 12.18 2.34
CA TYR A 294 -4.12 13.22 3.11
C TYR A 294 -5.12 14.29 3.56
N SER A 295 -4.73 15.08 4.55
CA SER A 295 -5.45 16.30 4.95
C SER A 295 -4.63 17.54 4.60
N TYR A 296 -5.30 18.66 4.38
CA TYR A 296 -4.67 19.97 4.31
C TYR A 296 -4.14 20.37 5.69
N ASP A 297 -2.93 20.93 5.69
CA ASP A 297 -2.28 21.54 6.83
C ASP A 297 -1.54 22.80 6.36
N PHE A 298 -1.65 23.87 7.13
CA PHE A 298 -0.94 25.13 6.92
C PHE A 298 -0.35 25.58 8.27
N PRO A 299 0.71 24.94 8.78
CA PRO A 299 1.23 25.18 10.13
C PRO A 299 1.85 26.58 10.28
N TYR A 300 2.13 27.23 9.16
CA TYR A 300 2.60 28.62 9.05
C TYR A 300 1.47 29.66 8.92
N LEU A 301 0.20 29.25 8.85
CA LEU A 301 -0.97 30.12 8.89
C LEU A 301 -1.75 29.87 10.20
N PRO A 302 -1.49 30.63 11.28
CA PRO A 302 -2.13 30.41 12.58
C PRO A 302 -3.66 30.58 12.49
N GLN A 303 -4.38 29.47 12.59
CA GLN A 303 -5.85 29.40 12.42
C GLN A 303 -6.64 29.91 13.65
N ASP A 304 -5.95 30.52 14.60
CA ASP A 304 -6.41 31.16 15.83
C ASP A 304 -6.10 32.67 15.86
N GLN A 305 -5.49 33.21 14.80
CA GLN A 305 -5.18 34.63 14.65
C GLN A 305 -5.95 35.27 13.47
N PRO A 306 -6.26 36.58 13.52
CA PRO A 306 -6.89 37.27 12.40
C PRO A 306 -6.10 37.16 11.09
N PRO A 307 -6.75 36.96 9.93
CA PRO A 307 -8.22 36.85 9.72
C PRO A 307 -8.80 35.43 9.94
N PHE A 308 -7.95 34.43 10.15
CA PHE A 308 -8.35 33.02 10.20
C PHE A 308 -9.12 32.64 11.49
N ASP A 309 -8.96 33.40 12.57
CA ASP A 309 -9.72 33.28 13.83
C ASP A 309 -11.25 33.27 13.60
N LYS A 310 -11.73 34.12 12.68
CA LYS A 310 -13.16 34.30 12.33
C LYS A 310 -13.56 33.56 11.07
N LYS A 311 -12.62 33.37 10.14
CA LYS A 311 -12.84 32.79 8.81
C LYS A 311 -11.70 31.83 8.47
N PRO A 312 -11.61 30.66 9.11
CA PRO A 312 -10.45 29.78 8.98
C PRO A 312 -10.34 29.18 7.57
N LEU A 313 -9.10 28.97 7.09
CA LEU A 313 -8.84 28.15 5.91
C LEU A 313 -8.94 26.66 6.24
N ILE A 314 -8.48 26.27 7.43
CA ILE A 314 -8.65 24.92 7.97
C ILE A 314 -9.78 24.93 9.02
N PRO A 315 -10.96 24.34 8.73
CA PRO A 315 -12.07 24.30 9.67
C PRO A 315 -11.73 23.50 10.94
N LEU A 316 -12.48 23.74 12.02
CA LEU A 316 -12.39 22.89 13.22
C LEU A 316 -12.88 21.46 12.91
N PRO A 317 -12.33 20.43 13.59
CA PRO A 317 -12.88 19.08 13.52
C PRO A 317 -14.37 19.06 13.92
N PRO A 318 -15.23 18.25 13.27
CA PRO A 318 -16.67 18.22 13.54
C PRO A 318 -17.05 18.01 15.01
N ASN A 319 -16.22 17.30 15.77
CA ASN A 319 -16.49 16.93 17.16
C ASN A 319 -15.72 17.77 18.20
N ALA A 320 -15.04 18.85 17.81
CA ALA A 320 -14.23 19.66 18.72
C ALA A 320 -15.03 20.41 19.82
N SER A 321 -16.36 20.32 19.81
CA SER A 321 -17.25 20.89 20.81
C SER A 321 -17.44 20.03 22.07
N GLU A 322 -17.08 18.74 22.05
CA GLU A 322 -17.28 17.85 23.20
C GLU A 322 -15.95 17.19 23.62
N LYS A 323 -15.53 17.45 24.86
CA LYS A 323 -14.45 16.71 25.51
C LYS A 323 -14.97 15.35 25.96
N SER A 324 -14.97 14.36 25.07
CA SER A 324 -15.10 12.95 25.45
C SER A 324 -13.88 12.55 26.27
N GLY A 325 -14.02 12.56 27.60
CA GLY A 325 -13.00 12.02 28.49
C GLY A 325 -13.15 10.50 28.59
N GLU A 326 -12.29 9.76 27.91
CA GLU A 326 -12.08 8.32 28.13
C GLU A 326 -10.63 7.93 27.85
N GLU A 327 -10.16 6.85 28.47
CA GLU A 327 -8.73 6.53 28.63
C GLU A 327 -8.10 5.88 27.38
N GLY A 328 -7.96 6.67 26.32
CA GLY A 328 -7.26 6.29 25.09
C GLY A 328 -6.96 7.54 24.28
N GLY A 329 -5.90 8.27 24.64
CA GLY A 329 -5.65 9.62 24.12
C GLY A 329 -5.66 9.69 22.60
N ASP A 330 -6.68 10.36 22.06
CA ASP A 330 -6.80 10.63 20.63
C ASP A 330 -5.51 11.22 20.07
N TYR A 331 -5.14 10.82 18.85
CA TYR A 331 -4.06 11.50 18.14
C TYR A 331 -4.50 12.92 17.76
N ILE A 332 -4.10 13.88 18.59
CA ILE A 332 -4.24 15.30 18.30
C ILE A 332 -3.06 15.70 17.40
N PRO A 333 -3.28 16.08 16.12
CA PRO A 333 -2.19 16.54 15.27
C PRO A 333 -1.57 17.85 15.83
N PRO A 334 -0.27 18.09 15.61
CA PRO A 334 0.44 19.25 16.17
C PRO A 334 -0.06 20.59 15.62
N SER A 335 -0.70 20.56 14.46
CA SER A 335 -1.35 21.66 13.75
C SER A 335 -2.79 21.28 13.41
N ARG A 336 -3.65 22.27 13.16
CA ARG A 336 -5.03 22.00 12.74
C ARG A 336 -5.01 21.48 11.30
N THR A 337 -5.63 20.33 11.05
CA THR A 337 -5.72 19.70 9.72
C THR A 337 -7.17 19.41 9.33
N ALA A 338 -7.50 19.47 8.03
CA ALA A 338 -8.84 19.10 7.53
C ALA A 338 -8.81 18.45 6.13
N PRO A 339 -9.79 17.60 5.77
CA PRO A 339 -9.88 16.99 4.45
C PRO A 339 -10.33 17.96 3.33
N PHE A 340 -10.72 19.20 3.67
CA PHE A 340 -11.11 20.26 2.75
C PHE A 340 -10.75 21.63 3.32
N LEU A 341 -10.70 22.64 2.46
CA LEU A 341 -10.50 24.04 2.83
C LEU A 341 -11.82 24.78 2.94
N THR A 342 -11.91 25.77 3.83
CA THR A 342 -13.07 26.65 4.00
C THR A 342 -12.72 28.11 3.70
N ASN A 343 -13.74 28.93 3.44
CA ASN A 343 -13.61 30.37 3.17
C ASN A 343 -12.70 30.71 1.96
N LEU A 344 -12.60 29.80 0.98
CA LEU A 344 -12.19 30.14 -0.38
C LEU A 344 -13.39 30.67 -1.18
N ASP A 345 -13.12 31.36 -2.28
CA ASP A 345 -14.12 31.86 -3.23
C ASP A 345 -14.80 30.74 -4.04
N ASP A 346 -15.75 31.12 -4.92
CA ASP A 346 -16.51 30.16 -5.74
C ASP A 346 -15.63 29.40 -6.75
N TRP A 347 -14.36 29.79 -6.91
CA TRP A 347 -13.34 29.15 -7.72
C TRP A 347 -12.40 28.25 -6.89
N SER A 348 -12.58 28.19 -5.56
CA SER A 348 -11.68 27.47 -4.65
C SER A 348 -10.21 27.92 -4.81
N LEU A 349 -10.00 29.23 -5.00
CA LEU A 349 -8.71 29.83 -5.37
C LEU A 349 -8.31 30.98 -4.44
N PHE A 350 -9.11 32.04 -4.36
CA PHE A 350 -8.83 33.19 -3.49
C PHE A 350 -9.41 32.97 -2.10
N TYR A 351 -8.73 33.46 -1.06
CA TYR A 351 -9.28 33.52 0.28
C TYR A 351 -10.35 34.62 0.34
N GLY A 352 -11.59 34.23 0.63
CA GLY A 352 -12.75 35.10 0.49
C GLY A 352 -12.73 36.37 1.36
N PRO A 353 -12.24 36.33 2.61
CA PRO A 353 -12.11 37.53 3.45
C PRO A 353 -11.01 38.50 3.01
N ASP A 354 -9.95 38.00 2.34
CA ASP A 354 -8.85 38.83 1.82
C ASP A 354 -8.19 38.18 0.58
N PRO A 355 -8.49 38.67 -0.63
CA PRO A 355 -7.97 38.09 -1.87
C PRO A 355 -6.49 38.44 -2.15
N SER A 356 -5.77 39.10 -1.24
CA SER A 356 -4.30 39.11 -1.26
C SER A 356 -3.70 37.73 -0.92
N ILE A 357 -4.53 36.77 -0.47
CA ILE A 357 -4.16 35.38 -0.22
C ILE A 357 -4.90 34.48 -1.22
N CYS A 358 -4.18 33.54 -1.83
CA CYS A 358 -4.74 32.48 -2.67
C CYS A 358 -4.10 31.12 -2.35
N VAL A 359 -4.82 30.03 -2.64
CA VAL A 359 -4.32 28.65 -2.50
C VAL A 359 -4.32 27.97 -3.86
N LEU A 360 -3.14 27.92 -4.49
CA LEU A 360 -2.93 27.18 -5.73
C LEU A 360 -3.00 25.66 -5.48
N GLY A 361 -3.63 24.92 -6.38
CA GLY A 361 -3.73 23.45 -6.28
C GLY A 361 -4.64 22.93 -5.16
N ALA A 362 -5.46 23.79 -4.55
CA ALA A 362 -6.53 23.38 -3.63
C ALA A 362 -7.53 22.37 -4.22
N PRO A 363 -7.83 22.33 -5.53
CA PRO A 363 -8.77 21.35 -6.05
C PRO A 363 -8.17 19.94 -6.30
N ILE A 364 -8.97 18.89 -6.10
CA ILE A 364 -8.56 17.49 -6.23
C ILE A 364 -9.14 16.77 -7.46
N ARG A 365 -8.54 15.62 -7.81
CA ARG A 365 -8.78 14.85 -9.06
C ARG A 365 -8.50 15.64 -10.34
N ILE A 366 -7.46 16.46 -10.29
CA ILE A 366 -6.99 17.36 -11.35
C ILE A 366 -5.76 16.81 -12.08
N VAL A 367 -5.31 17.50 -13.14
CA VAL A 367 -3.90 17.45 -13.57
C VAL A 367 -3.15 18.63 -12.94
N PRO A 368 -2.19 18.42 -12.01
CA PRO A 368 -1.66 19.52 -11.18
C PRO A 368 -1.00 20.67 -11.93
N MET A 369 -0.07 20.39 -12.84
CA MET A 369 0.74 21.45 -13.46
C MET A 369 -0.07 22.38 -14.40
N PRO A 370 -0.89 21.90 -15.35
CA PRO A 370 -1.70 22.79 -16.19
C PRO A 370 -2.70 23.63 -15.38
N LEU A 371 -3.37 23.01 -14.38
CA LEU A 371 -4.35 23.72 -13.58
C LEU A 371 -3.72 24.80 -12.69
N THR A 372 -2.62 24.49 -12.02
CA THR A 372 -1.90 25.49 -11.19
C THR A 372 -1.26 26.59 -12.04
N HIS A 373 -0.86 26.30 -13.28
CA HIS A 373 -0.39 27.32 -14.22
C HIS A 373 -1.52 28.30 -14.60
N VAL A 374 -2.70 27.80 -14.98
CA VAL A 374 -3.87 28.65 -15.29
C VAL A 374 -4.32 29.45 -14.07
N GLN A 375 -4.37 28.84 -12.88
CA GLN A 375 -4.62 29.54 -11.61
C GLN A 375 -3.59 30.66 -11.38
N SER A 376 -2.30 30.39 -11.58
CA SER A 376 -1.23 31.38 -11.39
C SER A 376 -1.37 32.58 -12.34
N ARG A 377 -1.74 32.35 -13.60
CA ARG A 377 -1.94 33.43 -14.59
C ARG A 377 -3.11 34.34 -14.23
N ILE A 378 -4.25 33.78 -13.82
CA ILE A 378 -5.39 34.61 -13.41
C ILE A 378 -5.12 35.36 -12.09
N VAL A 379 -4.43 34.73 -11.13
CA VAL A 379 -3.98 35.41 -9.89
C VAL A 379 -3.05 36.57 -10.20
N ALA A 380 -2.02 36.35 -11.02
CA ALA A 380 -1.09 37.39 -11.43
C ALA A 380 -1.79 38.55 -12.15
N ALA A 381 -2.72 38.26 -13.07
CA ALA A 381 -3.49 39.28 -13.79
C ALA A 381 -4.42 40.07 -12.86
N CYS A 382 -5.06 39.42 -11.87
CA CYS A 382 -5.87 40.12 -10.86
C CYS A 382 -5.00 41.04 -9.97
N TRP A 383 -3.87 40.53 -9.46
CA TRP A 383 -2.99 41.31 -8.59
C TRP A 383 -2.21 42.42 -9.32
N ALA A 384 -1.95 42.27 -10.62
CA ALA A 384 -1.41 43.34 -11.46
C ALA A 384 -2.45 44.42 -11.83
N GLY A 385 -3.74 44.19 -11.59
CA GLY A 385 -4.84 45.08 -11.97
C GLY A 385 -5.29 44.95 -13.44
N GLU A 386 -4.74 43.97 -14.17
CA GLU A 386 -5.11 43.64 -15.56
C GLU A 386 -6.52 43.02 -15.66
N VAL A 387 -7.00 42.39 -14.59
CA VAL A 387 -8.39 41.93 -14.44
C VAL A 387 -9.09 42.78 -13.38
N ALA A 388 -10.09 43.54 -13.80
CA ALA A 388 -10.88 44.37 -12.90
C ALA A 388 -11.69 43.49 -11.92
N PRO A 389 -11.74 43.81 -10.61
CA PRO A 389 -12.43 42.99 -9.63
C PRO A 389 -13.94 42.99 -9.88
N TRP A 390 -14.53 41.79 -9.87
CA TRP A 390 -15.96 41.62 -10.05
C TRP A 390 -16.75 42.27 -8.90
N ARG A 391 -17.77 43.07 -9.24
CA ARG A 391 -18.56 43.81 -8.25
C ARG A 391 -19.25 42.85 -7.28
N GLY A 392 -19.03 43.05 -5.98
CA GLY A 392 -19.61 42.20 -4.93
C GLY A 392 -18.94 40.83 -4.79
N SER A 393 -17.68 40.71 -5.24
CA SER A 393 -16.87 39.50 -5.14
C SER A 393 -15.44 39.82 -4.71
N THR A 394 -14.65 38.77 -4.56
CA THR A 394 -13.27 38.75 -4.04
C THR A 394 -12.24 38.73 -5.17
N GLY A 395 -12.56 39.37 -6.30
CA GLY A 395 -11.76 39.37 -7.53
C GLY A 395 -12.52 38.76 -8.72
N LEU A 396 -12.81 37.46 -8.67
CA LEU A 396 -13.41 36.71 -9.79
C LEU A 396 -14.95 36.77 -9.80
N PRO A 397 -15.63 36.45 -10.93
CA PRO A 397 -17.09 36.38 -10.99
C PRO A 397 -17.67 35.39 -9.98
N ARG A 398 -18.80 35.76 -9.36
CA ARG A 398 -19.57 34.84 -8.51
C ARG A 398 -20.22 33.75 -9.37
N LEU A 399 -20.17 32.51 -8.91
CA LEU A 399 -20.79 31.35 -9.58
C LEU A 399 -21.98 30.84 -8.76
N ASP A 400 -22.82 30.02 -9.38
CA ASP A 400 -23.94 29.38 -8.67
C ASP A 400 -23.40 28.38 -7.62
N PRO A 401 -23.68 28.59 -6.32
CA PRO A 401 -23.22 27.70 -5.25
C PRO A 401 -24.04 26.41 -5.17
N THR A 402 -25.19 26.31 -5.85
CA THR A 402 -26.02 25.10 -5.91
C THR A 402 -25.47 24.09 -6.91
N VAL A 403 -24.73 24.53 -7.93
CA VAL A 403 -24.10 23.65 -8.92
C VAL A 403 -22.84 23.01 -8.31
N PRO A 404 -22.72 21.67 -8.27
CA PRO A 404 -21.56 20.97 -7.73
C PRO A 404 -20.26 21.32 -8.48
N SER A 405 -19.15 21.36 -7.75
CA SER A 405 -17.80 21.57 -8.34
C SER A 405 -17.37 20.44 -9.29
N THR A 406 -18.06 19.29 -9.26
CA THR A 406 -17.88 18.17 -10.19
C THR A 406 -18.71 18.28 -11.47
N ASP A 407 -19.58 19.28 -11.62
CA ASP A 407 -20.29 19.58 -12.86
C ASP A 407 -19.59 20.70 -13.64
N ALA A 408 -19.17 20.40 -14.86
CA ALA A 408 -18.52 21.35 -15.77
C ALA A 408 -19.35 22.63 -16.02
N LYS A 409 -20.68 22.57 -15.89
CA LYS A 409 -21.57 23.74 -16.04
C LYS A 409 -21.41 24.78 -14.93
N LYS A 410 -20.80 24.41 -13.79
CA LYS A 410 -20.54 25.37 -12.71
C LYS A 410 -19.72 26.56 -13.19
N TRP A 411 -18.69 26.31 -14.01
CA TRP A 411 -17.69 27.31 -14.37
C TRP A 411 -18.19 28.37 -15.36
N SER A 412 -19.40 28.19 -15.92
CA SER A 412 -20.14 29.18 -16.70
C SER A 412 -21.38 29.73 -15.99
N SER A 413 -21.66 29.31 -14.76
CA SER A 413 -22.87 29.68 -13.99
C SER A 413 -22.76 31.05 -13.29
N VAL A 414 -22.30 32.09 -14.01
CA VAL A 414 -22.06 33.41 -13.43
C VAL A 414 -23.37 34.06 -12.94
N VAL A 415 -23.42 34.46 -11.67
CA VAL A 415 -24.59 35.08 -11.03
C VAL A 415 -24.36 36.55 -10.67
N GLY A 416 -25.38 37.40 -10.90
CA GLY A 416 -25.30 38.85 -10.68
C GLY A 416 -25.52 39.31 -9.23
N LYS A 417 -26.37 38.59 -8.49
CA LYS A 417 -26.57 38.66 -7.03
C LYS A 417 -27.11 37.30 -6.57
N GLY A 418 -26.56 36.73 -5.50
CA GLY A 418 -26.92 35.41 -4.98
C GLY A 418 -26.50 35.26 -3.53
N GLU A 419 -27.10 34.28 -2.84
CA GLU A 419 -27.08 34.08 -1.39
C GLU A 419 -25.69 33.82 -0.78
N GLU A 420 -25.58 33.92 0.54
CA GLU A 420 -24.37 33.52 1.27
C GLU A 420 -24.18 32.00 1.20
N GLY A 421 -23.32 31.56 0.27
CA GLY A 421 -22.86 30.19 0.15
C GLY A 421 -21.60 30.13 -0.69
N GLY A 422 -20.54 29.52 -0.15
CA GLY A 422 -19.32 29.22 -0.89
C GLY A 422 -19.26 27.75 -1.32
N ASN A 423 -18.21 27.38 -2.05
CA ASN A 423 -17.98 25.98 -2.44
C ASN A 423 -17.89 25.06 -1.20
N LYS A 424 -18.74 24.02 -1.19
CA LYS A 424 -18.77 23.00 -0.13
C LYS A 424 -17.72 21.90 -0.33
N THR A 425 -17.06 21.87 -1.49
CA THR A 425 -16.01 20.89 -1.82
C THR A 425 -14.99 21.53 -2.77
N SER A 426 -13.75 21.04 -2.73
CA SER A 426 -12.72 21.34 -3.73
C SER A 426 -12.54 20.18 -4.73
N ASP A 427 -13.52 19.30 -4.87
CA ASP A 427 -13.46 18.17 -5.81
C ASP A 427 -13.94 18.57 -7.21
N LEU A 428 -13.08 18.37 -8.22
CA LEU A 428 -13.40 18.63 -9.63
C LEU A 428 -13.63 17.33 -10.39
N GLY A 429 -12.55 16.61 -10.71
CA GLY A 429 -12.58 15.48 -11.64
C GLY A 429 -12.85 15.91 -13.10
N PHE A 430 -12.54 15.01 -14.05
CA PHE A 430 -12.87 15.22 -15.46
C PHE A 430 -14.39 15.02 -15.69
N PRO A 431 -15.08 15.83 -16.52
CA PRO A 431 -14.57 16.94 -17.33
C PRO A 431 -14.55 18.32 -16.61
N SER A 432 -14.97 18.38 -15.35
CA SER A 432 -15.15 19.63 -14.62
C SER A 432 -13.84 20.41 -14.44
N ASP A 433 -12.71 19.75 -14.18
CA ASP A 433 -11.43 20.43 -14.00
C ASP A 433 -10.86 21.04 -15.30
N SER A 434 -11.19 20.45 -16.46
CA SER A 434 -10.87 21.05 -17.76
C SER A 434 -11.75 22.27 -18.02
N ALA A 435 -13.06 22.18 -17.73
CA ALA A 435 -13.98 23.32 -17.83
C ALA A 435 -13.62 24.47 -16.86
N TYR A 436 -13.12 24.15 -15.67
CA TYR A 436 -12.57 25.10 -14.71
C TYR A 436 -11.37 25.89 -15.28
N GLN A 437 -10.41 25.18 -15.90
CA GLN A 437 -9.26 25.80 -16.55
C GLN A 437 -9.68 26.69 -17.73
N ASP A 438 -10.54 26.17 -18.62
CA ASP A 438 -11.04 26.91 -19.78
C ASP A 438 -11.80 28.18 -19.35
N ALA A 439 -12.59 28.10 -18.28
CA ALA A 439 -13.31 29.24 -17.73
C ALA A 439 -12.36 30.28 -17.12
N LEU A 440 -11.38 29.89 -16.29
CA LEU A 440 -10.38 30.83 -15.77
C LEU A 440 -9.55 31.49 -16.88
N PHE A 441 -9.12 30.71 -17.87
CA PHE A 441 -8.41 31.22 -19.05
C PHE A 441 -9.29 32.21 -19.83
N SER A 442 -10.61 31.99 -19.88
CA SER A 442 -11.57 32.90 -20.50
C SER A 442 -11.80 34.22 -19.76
N LEU A 443 -11.25 34.39 -18.54
CA LEU A 443 -11.28 35.65 -17.77
C LEU A 443 -10.05 36.54 -18.00
N LEU A 444 -8.92 36.00 -18.49
CA LEU A 444 -7.70 36.77 -18.77
C LEU A 444 -7.94 37.83 -19.87
N PRO A 445 -7.23 38.97 -19.88
CA PRO A 445 -7.20 39.87 -21.04
C PRO A 445 -6.72 39.15 -22.31
N GLN A 446 -7.15 39.59 -23.49
CA GLN A 446 -6.80 38.95 -24.77
C GLN A 446 -5.28 38.84 -24.98
N HIS A 447 -4.52 39.86 -24.57
CA HIS A 447 -3.05 39.87 -24.69
C HIS A 447 -2.34 38.88 -23.74
N LEU A 448 -3.02 38.38 -22.70
CA LEU A 448 -2.51 37.32 -21.82
C LEU A 448 -3.03 35.92 -22.21
N ARG A 449 -3.83 35.79 -23.28
CA ARG A 449 -4.34 34.52 -23.82
C ARG A 449 -3.55 34.03 -25.05
N GLU A 450 -2.23 34.19 -25.01
CA GLU A 450 -1.36 33.48 -25.95
C GLU A 450 -1.62 31.97 -25.86
N LYS A 451 -1.58 31.31 -27.02
CA LYS A 451 -1.83 29.87 -27.19
C LYS A 451 -0.52 29.14 -27.37
N GLY A 452 -0.38 27.98 -26.73
CA GLY A 452 0.65 27.01 -27.09
C GLY A 452 0.41 26.40 -28.47
N GLU A 453 1.47 25.93 -29.11
CA GLU A 453 1.42 25.37 -30.47
C GLU A 453 0.57 24.08 -30.49
N ASP A 454 0.66 23.26 -29.44
CA ASP A 454 -0.08 22.00 -29.31
C ASP A 454 -1.47 22.12 -28.67
N GLU A 455 -1.96 23.32 -28.33
CA GLU A 455 -3.22 23.52 -27.58
C GLU A 455 -4.43 22.82 -28.24
N MET A 456 -4.45 22.79 -29.58
CA MET A 456 -5.52 22.19 -30.39
C MET A 456 -5.19 20.79 -30.93
N VAL A 457 -4.04 20.20 -30.55
CA VAL A 457 -3.66 18.85 -30.99
C VAL A 457 -4.58 17.81 -30.35
N LYS A 458 -5.01 16.84 -31.16
CA LYS A 458 -5.95 15.76 -30.80
C LYS A 458 -5.32 14.40 -31.00
N VAL A 459 -5.92 13.37 -30.39
CA VAL A 459 -5.49 11.98 -30.60
C VAL A 459 -5.78 11.58 -32.07
N PRO A 460 -4.75 11.26 -32.88
CA PRO A 460 -4.95 10.91 -34.29
C PRO A 460 -5.88 9.71 -34.46
N GLU A 461 -6.70 9.72 -35.51
CA GLU A 461 -7.57 8.58 -35.82
C GLU A 461 -6.76 7.29 -36.03
N ALA A 462 -7.39 6.15 -35.74
CA ALA A 462 -6.83 4.85 -36.09
C ALA A 462 -6.72 4.72 -37.62
N THR A 463 -5.63 4.11 -38.09
CA THR A 463 -5.53 3.66 -39.49
C THR A 463 -6.09 2.25 -39.61
N GLU A 464 -6.66 1.90 -40.76
CA GLU A 464 -7.21 0.57 -41.04
C GLU A 464 -6.25 -0.59 -40.67
N GLU A 465 -4.94 -0.42 -40.86
CA GLU A 465 -3.92 -1.40 -40.42
C GLU A 465 -3.83 -1.60 -38.89
N VAL A 466 -4.10 -0.55 -38.10
CA VAL A 466 -4.11 -0.61 -36.63
C VAL A 466 -5.43 -1.21 -36.16
N GLU A 467 -6.55 -0.80 -36.78
CA GLU A 467 -7.88 -1.37 -36.51
C GLU A 467 -7.88 -2.89 -36.78
N ALA A 468 -7.42 -3.31 -37.96
CA ALA A 468 -7.33 -4.73 -38.32
C ALA A 468 -6.38 -5.54 -37.43
N ARG A 469 -5.30 -4.94 -36.90
CA ARG A 469 -4.40 -5.60 -35.95
C ARG A 469 -5.02 -5.79 -34.57
N VAL A 470 -5.91 -4.90 -34.14
CA VAL A 470 -6.66 -5.03 -32.90
C VAL A 470 -7.81 -6.03 -33.06
N GLU A 471 -8.56 -5.96 -34.16
CA GLU A 471 -9.61 -6.93 -34.48
C GLU A 471 -9.04 -8.36 -34.59
N ALA A 472 -7.85 -8.53 -35.18
CA ALA A 472 -7.16 -9.82 -35.25
C ALA A 472 -6.73 -10.39 -33.89
N ARG A 473 -6.73 -9.59 -32.81
CA ARG A 473 -6.53 -10.05 -31.42
C ARG A 473 -7.82 -10.45 -30.71
N GLY A 474 -8.98 -10.26 -31.34
CA GLY A 474 -10.28 -10.56 -30.76
C GLY A 474 -10.82 -9.49 -29.80
N GLU A 475 -10.21 -8.31 -29.77
CA GLU A 475 -10.60 -7.20 -28.92
C GLU A 475 -11.81 -6.44 -29.52
N ALA A 476 -12.95 -6.45 -28.83
CA ALA A 476 -14.16 -5.78 -29.30
C ALA A 476 -14.01 -4.24 -29.27
N GLY A 477 -14.30 -3.57 -30.39
CA GLY A 477 -14.19 -2.12 -30.53
C GLY A 477 -12.85 -1.63 -31.14
N GLY A 478 -12.32 -2.39 -32.11
CA GLY A 478 -10.98 -2.19 -32.67
C GLY A 478 -10.64 -0.77 -33.15
N LYS A 479 -11.61 -0.01 -33.68
CA LYS A 479 -11.44 1.41 -34.04
C LYS A 479 -11.06 2.30 -32.85
N GLU A 480 -11.87 2.26 -31.80
CA GLU A 480 -11.65 3.09 -30.61
C GLU A 480 -10.38 2.66 -29.85
N ILE A 481 -10.12 1.34 -29.74
CA ILE A 481 -8.89 0.83 -29.13
C ILE A 481 -7.67 1.26 -29.96
N GLY A 482 -7.73 1.14 -31.29
CA GLY A 482 -6.68 1.56 -32.20
C GLY A 482 -6.36 3.06 -32.06
N GLN A 483 -7.38 3.90 -31.88
CA GLN A 483 -7.22 5.33 -31.61
C GLN A 483 -6.59 5.56 -30.22
N SER A 484 -7.07 4.84 -29.20
CA SER A 484 -6.53 4.86 -27.83
C SER A 484 -5.06 4.40 -27.75
N LEU A 485 -4.55 3.61 -28.70
CA LEU A 485 -3.13 3.19 -28.72
C LEU A 485 -2.18 4.16 -29.47
N ARG A 486 -2.69 5.16 -30.19
CA ARG A 486 -1.87 6.13 -30.95
C ARG A 486 -1.06 7.06 -30.04
N PRO A 487 0.27 7.02 -30.01
CA PRO A 487 1.04 8.02 -29.28
C PRO A 487 0.78 9.41 -29.87
N VAL A 488 0.64 10.41 -29.00
CA VAL A 488 0.64 11.83 -29.37
C VAL A 488 1.99 12.39 -28.95
N VAL A 489 2.75 12.90 -29.90
CA VAL A 489 3.95 13.69 -29.62
C VAL A 489 3.49 15.13 -29.40
N ALA A 490 3.90 15.72 -28.28
CA ALA A 490 3.80 17.15 -28.05
C ALA A 490 5.20 17.74 -28.15
N GLU A 491 5.36 18.79 -28.95
CA GLU A 491 6.60 19.54 -29.17
C GLU A 491 6.61 20.84 -28.32
N ASP A 492 5.43 21.36 -27.96
CA ASP A 492 5.22 22.43 -26.98
C ASP A 492 4.24 21.96 -25.88
N GLU A 493 4.68 21.91 -24.62
CA GLU A 493 3.76 21.59 -23.51
C GLU A 493 2.68 22.66 -23.27
N GLY A 494 2.76 23.81 -23.96
CA GLY A 494 1.60 24.64 -24.26
C GLY A 494 0.89 25.12 -23.00
N TRP A 495 1.62 25.78 -22.11
CA TRP A 495 1.17 26.14 -20.76
C TRP A 495 -0.02 27.12 -20.70
N SER A 496 -0.58 27.49 -21.85
CA SER A 496 -1.76 28.32 -21.99
C SER A 496 -3.04 27.65 -21.45
N ARG A 497 -3.23 26.37 -21.76
CA ARG A 497 -4.45 25.58 -21.56
C ARG A 497 -4.12 24.10 -21.69
N MET A 498 -4.89 23.21 -21.04
CA MET A 498 -4.71 21.77 -21.25
C MET A 498 -5.08 21.37 -22.68
N ALA A 499 -4.09 20.92 -23.45
CA ALA A 499 -4.25 20.50 -24.85
C ALA A 499 -5.38 19.46 -25.04
N ASP A 500 -6.12 19.60 -26.14
CA ASP A 500 -7.33 18.80 -26.43
C ASP A 500 -7.07 17.28 -26.33
N PHE A 501 -5.94 16.78 -26.84
CA PHE A 501 -5.60 15.35 -26.75
C PHE A 501 -5.50 14.86 -25.30
N ARG A 502 -5.03 15.68 -24.35
CA ARG A 502 -4.98 15.29 -22.93
C ARG A 502 -6.39 15.17 -22.35
N ASN A 503 -7.34 15.98 -22.81
CA ASN A 503 -8.75 15.87 -22.43
C ASN A 503 -9.42 14.61 -23.02
N GLU A 504 -9.14 14.28 -24.29
CA GLU A 504 -9.61 13.05 -24.93
C GLU A 504 -9.07 11.80 -24.19
N ARG A 505 -7.78 11.82 -23.82
CA ARG A 505 -7.14 10.80 -22.98
C ARG A 505 -7.72 10.73 -21.55
N ARG A 506 -8.33 11.79 -21.05
CA ARG A 506 -8.97 11.82 -19.73
C ARG A 506 -10.41 11.32 -19.74
N ALA A 507 -11.16 11.59 -20.81
CA ALA A 507 -12.44 10.93 -21.06
C ALA A 507 -12.29 9.40 -21.11
N ASP A 508 -11.23 8.91 -21.76
CA ASP A 508 -10.97 7.48 -21.90
C ASP A 508 -10.07 6.87 -20.80
N THR A 509 -9.75 7.61 -19.73
CA THR A 509 -8.73 7.18 -18.74
C THR A 509 -9.01 5.82 -18.11
N LYS A 510 -10.27 5.42 -17.89
CA LYS A 510 -10.58 4.08 -17.35
C LYS A 510 -10.21 2.97 -18.34
N ARG A 511 -10.44 3.16 -19.64
CA ARG A 511 -10.04 2.22 -20.70
C ARG A 511 -8.54 2.29 -20.94
N LEU A 512 -7.96 3.48 -21.05
CA LEU A 512 -6.52 3.66 -21.25
C LEU A 512 -5.69 3.09 -20.11
N ARG A 513 -6.15 3.21 -18.86
CA ARG A 513 -5.52 2.49 -17.75
C ARG A 513 -5.53 0.99 -18.06
N ARG A 514 -6.69 0.40 -18.37
CA ARG A 514 -6.83 -1.03 -18.74
C ARG A 514 -5.96 -1.46 -19.93
N LEU A 515 -5.88 -0.67 -21.00
CA LEU A 515 -5.04 -0.95 -22.18
C LEU A 515 -3.54 -0.85 -21.84
N LEU A 516 -3.14 0.15 -21.05
CA LEU A 516 -1.78 0.25 -20.50
C LEU A 516 -1.47 -0.86 -19.47
N LEU A 517 -2.50 -1.51 -18.90
CA LEU A 517 -2.36 -2.74 -18.12
C LEU A 517 -2.13 -3.99 -19.02
N GLY A 518 -1.98 -3.84 -20.34
CA GLY A 518 -1.57 -4.92 -21.23
C GLY A 518 -2.68 -5.93 -21.54
N TYR A 519 -3.91 -5.45 -21.68
CA TYR A 519 -5.08 -6.19 -22.16
C TYR A 519 -5.45 -5.75 -23.57
#